data_AF-A0ABD6C7T1-F1
#
_entry.id   AF-A0ABD6C7T1-F1
#
_cell.length_a   1.000
_cell.length_b   1.000
_cell.length_c   1.000
_cell.angle_alpha   90.00
_cell.angle_beta   90.00
_cell.angle_gamma   90.00
#
_symmetry.space_group_name_H-M   'P 1'
#
loop_
_entity.id
_entity.type
_entity.pdbx_description
1 polymer ?
#
loop_
_entity_poly.entity_id
_entity_poly.type
_entity_poly.pdbx_seq_one_letter_code
_entity_poly.pdbx_strand_id
1 'polypeptide(L)'
;MDSASDARRLDERAVTDALFDSLANGTRRRVLRYLDAVGGTTPLPQLVSALASEESSRSLDAEPRPRDDRIRLSLRHVHLPKLQAAGLIEWEDDCVALSATATALPLSRPLPRGLLYESFTDGRTRV
;
A
#
# COMPACT_ATOMS: atom_id res chain seq x y z
N MET A 1 -20.03 32.99 -6.22
CA MET A 1 -19.80 31.90 -5.24
C MET A 1 -19.62 30.62 -6.04
N ASP A 2 -18.39 30.21 -6.38
CA ASP A 2 -18.13 28.80 -6.79
C ASP A 2 -16.64 28.40 -6.81
N SER A 3 -15.69 29.35 -6.90
CA SER A 3 -14.25 29.02 -6.91
C SER A 3 -13.76 28.24 -5.69
N ALA A 4 -14.37 28.44 -4.51
CA ALA A 4 -13.98 27.71 -3.30
C ALA A 4 -14.50 26.25 -3.28
N SER A 5 -15.57 25.94 -4.02
CA SER A 5 -16.07 24.56 -4.16
C SER A 5 -15.21 23.77 -5.14
N ASP A 6 -14.79 24.41 -6.23
CA ASP A 6 -13.99 23.75 -7.26
C ASP A 6 -12.56 23.43 -6.79
N ALA A 7 -11.94 24.35 -6.05
CA ALA A 7 -10.63 24.12 -5.44
C ALA A 7 -10.63 22.93 -4.48
N ARG A 8 -11.67 22.79 -3.64
CA ARG A 8 -11.81 21.64 -2.72
C ARG A 8 -11.97 20.31 -3.45
N ARG A 9 -12.72 20.31 -4.56
CA ARG A 9 -12.98 19.10 -5.36
C ARG A 9 -11.73 18.62 -6.10
N LEU A 10 -10.89 19.54 -6.56
CA LEU A 10 -9.57 19.21 -7.14
C LEU A 10 -8.62 18.63 -6.10
N ASP A 11 -8.64 19.18 -4.88
CA ASP A 11 -7.85 18.69 -3.74
C ASP A 11 -8.25 17.26 -3.36
N GLU A 12 -9.55 16.99 -3.25
CA GLU A 12 -10.09 15.65 -2.96
C GLU A 12 -9.73 14.63 -4.04
N ARG A 13 -9.74 15.03 -5.32
CA ARG A 13 -9.36 14.18 -6.44
C ARG A 13 -7.86 13.87 -6.43
N ALA A 14 -7.02 14.86 -6.17
CA ALA A 14 -5.58 14.67 -6.04
C ALA A 14 -5.21 13.75 -4.87
N VAL A 15 -5.89 13.90 -3.73
CA VAL A 15 -5.74 13.00 -2.57
C VAL A 15 -6.15 11.57 -2.94
N THR A 16 -7.30 11.43 -3.62
CA THR A 16 -7.82 10.13 -4.06
C THR A 16 -6.86 9.44 -5.05
N ASP A 17 -6.35 10.17 -6.03
CA ASP A 17 -5.40 9.65 -7.01
C ASP A 17 -4.08 9.23 -6.33
N ALA A 18 -3.56 10.02 -5.38
CA ALA A 18 -2.37 9.66 -4.61
C ALA A 18 -2.58 8.41 -3.75
N LEU A 19 -3.77 8.26 -3.15
CA LEU A 19 -4.15 7.06 -2.40
C LEU A 19 -4.22 5.83 -3.32
N PHE A 20 -4.89 5.92 -4.47
CA PHE A 20 -4.97 4.82 -5.43
C PHE A 20 -3.61 4.44 -6.00
N ASP A 21 -2.80 5.41 -6.38
CA ASP A 21 -1.43 5.19 -6.82
C ASP A 21 -0.62 4.48 -5.74
N SER A 22 -0.76 4.91 -4.49
CA SER A 22 -0.11 4.24 -3.35
C SER A 22 -0.57 2.78 -3.22
N LEU A 23 -1.88 2.54 -3.25
CA LEU A 23 -2.45 1.21 -3.13
C LEU A 23 -2.21 0.32 -4.36
N ALA A 24 -1.84 0.84 -5.53
CA ALA A 24 -1.54 0.05 -6.72
C ALA A 24 -0.30 -0.85 -6.55
N ASN A 25 0.65 -0.49 -5.67
CA ASN A 25 1.88 -1.25 -5.46
C ASN A 25 1.72 -2.38 -4.42
N GLY A 26 2.08 -3.61 -4.81
CA GLY A 26 1.95 -4.79 -3.96
C GLY A 26 2.78 -4.75 -2.67
N THR A 27 3.97 -4.14 -2.68
CA THR A 27 4.81 -4.00 -1.48
C THR A 27 4.19 -3.02 -0.49
N ARG A 28 3.65 -1.89 -0.96
CA ARG A 28 2.93 -0.92 -0.11
C ARG A 28 1.70 -1.55 0.53
N ARG A 29 0.91 -2.34 -0.22
CA ARG A 29 -0.20 -3.11 0.35
C ARG A 29 0.25 -4.14 1.40
N ARG A 30 1.39 -4.81 1.19
CA ARG A 30 1.96 -5.75 2.17
C ARG A 30 2.33 -5.04 3.48
N VAL A 31 2.99 -3.88 3.41
CA VAL A 31 3.32 -3.06 4.59
C VAL A 31 2.06 -2.72 5.37
N LEU A 32 1.04 -2.17 4.70
CA LEU A 32 -0.21 -1.77 5.35
C LEU A 32 -0.94 -2.96 6.01
N ARG A 33 -0.99 -4.11 5.32
CA ARG A 33 -1.57 -5.35 5.87
C ARG A 33 -0.81 -5.87 7.08
N TYR A 34 0.52 -5.83 7.04
CA TYR A 34 1.33 -6.26 8.17
C TYR A 34 1.10 -5.35 9.38
N LEU A 35 1.12 -4.03 9.18
CA LEU A 35 0.83 -3.07 10.24
C LEU A 35 -0.56 -3.30 10.85
N ASP A 36 -1.59 -3.47 10.04
CA ASP A 36 -2.95 -3.78 10.52
C ASP A 36 -2.98 -5.08 11.35
N ALA A 37 -2.29 -6.12 10.89
CA ALA A 37 -2.23 -7.41 11.58
C ALA A 37 -1.51 -7.36 12.94
N VAL A 38 -0.55 -6.45 13.13
CA VAL A 38 0.21 -6.29 14.39
C VAL A 38 -0.35 -5.21 15.32
N GLY A 39 -1.54 -4.68 15.03
CA GLY A 39 -2.20 -3.67 15.86
C GLY A 39 -1.82 -2.22 15.54
N GLY A 40 -1.29 -1.98 14.34
CA GLY A 40 -1.13 -0.66 13.75
C GLY A 40 0.25 -0.03 13.91
N THR A 41 1.19 -0.64 14.65
CA THR A 41 2.55 -0.07 14.80
C THR A 41 3.63 -1.15 14.93
N THR A 42 4.81 -0.89 14.38
CA THR A 42 5.94 -1.82 14.45
C THR A 42 7.29 -1.13 14.21
N PRO A 43 8.40 -1.63 14.79
CA PRO A 43 9.74 -1.23 14.41
C PRO A 43 10.09 -1.66 12.98
N LEU A 44 10.81 -0.82 12.25
CA LEU A 44 11.28 -1.08 10.88
C LEU A 44 12.07 -2.40 10.75
N PRO A 45 12.97 -2.78 11.68
CA PRO A 45 13.63 -4.09 11.60
C PRO A 45 12.65 -5.28 11.63
N GLN A 46 11.57 -5.17 12.41
CA GLN A 46 10.54 -6.23 12.45
C GLN A 46 9.74 -6.27 11.16
N LEU A 47 9.38 -5.10 10.61
CA LEU A 47 8.72 -5.00 9.30
C LEU A 47 9.58 -5.61 8.18
N VAL A 48 10.89 -5.32 8.16
CA VAL A 48 11.83 -5.90 7.19
C VAL A 48 11.84 -7.43 7.29
N SER A 49 12.00 -7.97 8.50
CA SER A 49 12.04 -9.41 8.76
C SER A 49 10.74 -10.11 8.33
N ALA A 50 9.58 -9.50 8.62
CA ALA A 50 8.29 -10.04 8.23
C ALA A 50 8.12 -10.10 6.70
N LEU A 51 8.47 -9.00 6.00
CA LEU A 51 8.38 -8.96 4.54
C LEU A 51 9.37 -9.90 3.87
N ALA A 52 10.59 -10.06 4.43
CA ALA A 52 11.58 -11.00 3.92
C ALA A 52 11.09 -12.45 4.05
N SER A 53 10.48 -12.80 5.19
CA SER A 53 9.91 -14.13 5.44
C SER A 53 8.74 -14.46 4.50
N GLU A 54 7.87 -13.48 4.22
CA GLU A 54 6.80 -13.60 3.23
C GLU A 54 7.32 -13.75 1.78
N GLU A 55 8.46 -13.16 1.45
CA GLU A 55 9.07 -13.27 0.12
C GLU A 55 9.76 -14.64 -0.06
N SER A 56 10.41 -15.14 0.99
CA SER A 56 11.10 -16.44 0.98
C SER A 56 10.12 -17.61 0.89
N SER A 57 8.93 -17.49 1.47
CA SER A 57 7.84 -18.45 1.26
C SER A 57 7.32 -18.50 -0.19
N ARG A 58 7.70 -17.53 -1.04
CA ARG A 58 7.37 -17.50 -2.48
C ARG A 58 8.56 -17.87 -3.39
N SER A 59 9.78 -17.94 -2.87
CA SER A 59 10.99 -18.18 -3.67
C SER A 59 12.05 -18.91 -2.85
N LEU A 60 12.36 -20.16 -3.22
CA LEU A 60 13.21 -21.08 -2.46
C LEU A 60 14.74 -20.84 -2.59
N ASP A 61 15.17 -19.77 -3.27
CA ASP A 61 16.50 -19.74 -3.92
C ASP A 61 17.37 -18.50 -3.59
N ALA A 62 17.31 -17.95 -2.37
CA ALA A 62 18.15 -16.81 -2.02
C ALA A 62 18.64 -16.78 -0.57
N GLU A 63 19.92 -16.43 -0.40
CA GLU A 63 20.56 -16.17 0.89
C GLU A 63 19.89 -14.99 1.65
N PRO A 64 19.58 -15.12 2.96
CA PRO A 64 18.77 -14.14 3.71
C PRO A 64 19.43 -12.77 3.93
N ARG A 65 20.72 -12.73 4.25
CA ARG A 65 21.44 -11.49 4.63
C ARG A 65 21.40 -10.38 3.57
N PRO A 66 21.78 -10.62 2.29
CA PRO A 66 21.72 -9.58 1.26
C PRO A 66 20.29 -9.19 0.84
N ARG A 67 19.28 -9.95 1.27
CA ARG A 67 17.86 -9.67 0.98
C ARG A 67 17.27 -8.65 1.95
N ASP A 68 17.51 -8.81 3.25
CA ASP A 68 17.00 -7.90 4.29
C ASP A 68 17.49 -6.47 4.06
N ASP A 69 18.76 -6.29 3.71
CA ASP A 69 19.34 -4.98 3.41
C ASP A 69 18.67 -4.31 2.20
N ARG A 70 18.37 -5.09 1.15
CA ARG A 70 17.66 -4.58 -0.04
C ARG A 70 16.23 -4.18 0.28
N ILE A 71 15.51 -5.01 1.06
CA ILE A 71 14.14 -4.71 1.50
C ILE A 71 14.15 -3.46 2.38
N ARG A 72 15.08 -3.37 3.33
CA ARG A 72 15.24 -2.21 4.21
C ARG A 72 15.50 -0.94 3.41
N LEU A 73 16.41 -0.99 2.44
CA LEU A 73 16.71 0.15 1.56
C LEU A 73 15.48 0.56 0.75
N SER A 74 14.76 -0.39 0.15
CA SER A 74 13.54 -0.12 -0.62
C SER A 74 12.43 0.47 0.25
N LEU A 75 12.23 -0.05 1.47
CA LEU A 75 11.28 0.51 2.41
C LEU A 75 11.63 1.96 2.74
N ARG A 76 12.88 2.19 3.14
CA ARG A 76 13.35 3.50 3.62
C ARG A 76 13.30 4.58 2.56
N HIS A 77 13.68 4.26 1.33
CA HIS A 77 13.84 5.26 0.27
C HIS A 77 12.70 5.33 -0.74
N VAL A 78 11.85 4.28 -0.83
CA VAL A 78 10.81 4.21 -1.86
C VAL A 78 9.41 4.05 -1.26
N HIS A 79 9.22 3.07 -0.38
CA HIS A 79 7.86 2.71 0.02
C HIS A 79 7.32 3.55 1.17
N LEU A 80 8.08 3.70 2.26
CA LEU A 80 7.63 4.46 3.44
C LEU A 80 7.45 5.96 3.12
N PRO A 81 8.37 6.64 2.39
CA PRO A 81 8.14 8.03 2.01
C PRO A 81 6.85 8.23 1.20
N LYS A 82 6.55 7.31 0.28
CA LYS A 82 5.32 7.38 -0.54
C LYS A 82 4.05 7.08 0.25
N LEU A 83 4.12 6.13 1.18
CA LEU A 83 3.00 5.83 2.08
C LEU A 83 2.72 7.01 3.02
N GLN A 84 3.77 7.64 3.56
CA GLN A 84 3.65 8.80 4.42
C GLN A 84 3.13 10.03 3.66
N ALA A 85 3.62 10.27 2.44
CA ALA A 85 3.11 11.34 1.58
C ALA A 85 1.62 11.14 1.20
N ALA A 86 1.17 9.89 1.09
CA ALA A 86 -0.24 9.55 0.90
C ALA A 86 -1.07 9.60 2.20
N GLY A 87 -0.46 9.95 3.33
CA GLY A 87 -1.12 10.01 4.63
C GLY A 87 -1.62 8.66 5.13
N LEU A 88 -0.98 7.56 4.72
CA LEU A 88 -1.37 6.18 5.09
C LEU A 88 -0.57 5.62 6.27
N ILE A 89 0.59 6.18 6.54
CA ILE A 89 1.42 5.82 7.68
C ILE A 89 2.02 7.06 8.31
N GLU A 90 2.47 6.90 9.55
CA GLU A 90 3.41 7.77 10.23
C GLU A 90 4.72 7.00 10.39
N TRP A 91 5.85 7.60 10.03
CA TRP A 91 7.16 6.97 10.13
C TRP A 91 8.20 7.94 10.69
N GLU A 92 8.66 7.63 11.90
CA GLU A 92 9.65 8.41 12.67
C GLU A 92 10.53 7.46 13.49
N ASP A 93 11.82 7.77 13.60
CA ASP A 93 12.79 7.01 14.42
C ASP A 93 12.75 5.48 14.22
N ASP A 94 12.66 5.04 12.96
CA ASP A 94 12.53 3.63 12.59
C ASP A 94 11.30 2.92 13.20
N CYS A 95 10.30 3.66 13.66
CA CYS A 95 8.98 3.17 14.04
C CYS A 95 7.96 3.52 12.95
N VAL A 96 7.18 2.54 12.50
CA VAL A 96 6.17 2.71 11.45
C VAL A 96 4.80 2.43 12.04
N ALA A 97 3.87 3.37 11.91
CA ALA A 97 2.48 3.25 12.38
C ALA A 97 1.48 3.52 11.26
N LEU A 98 0.28 2.91 11.33
CA LEU A 98 -0.85 3.29 10.48
C LEU A 98 -1.36 4.66 10.88
N SER A 99 -1.71 5.47 9.89
CA SER A 99 -2.46 6.70 10.13
C SER A 99 -3.93 6.40 10.42
N ALA A 100 -4.64 7.39 10.98
CA ALA A 100 -6.10 7.31 11.15
C ALA A 100 -6.83 7.05 9.81
N THR A 101 -6.34 7.61 8.70
CA THR A 101 -6.87 7.40 7.36
C THR A 101 -6.76 5.94 6.93
N ALA A 102 -5.63 5.30 7.21
CA ALA A 102 -5.41 3.92 6.81
C ALA A 102 -6.25 2.92 7.63
N THR A 103 -6.50 3.20 8.91
CA THR A 103 -7.37 2.37 9.77
C THR A 103 -8.82 2.32 9.27
N ALA A 104 -9.28 3.35 8.55
CA ALA A 104 -10.60 3.36 7.93
C ALA A 104 -10.68 2.53 6.63
N LEU A 105 -9.54 2.12 6.06
CA LEU A 105 -9.50 1.32 4.84
C LEU A 105 -9.67 -0.17 5.16
N PRO A 106 -10.37 -0.94 4.31
CA PRO A 106 -10.48 -2.39 4.46
C PRO A 106 -9.17 -3.10 4.03
N LEU A 107 -8.05 -2.80 4.69
CA LEU A 107 -6.70 -3.29 4.35
C LEU A 107 -6.59 -4.82 4.44
N SER A 108 -7.32 -5.42 5.38
CA SER A 108 -7.29 -6.86 5.67
C SER A 108 -8.38 -7.67 4.98
N ARG A 109 -9.31 -7.01 4.27
CA ARG A 109 -10.36 -7.75 3.57
C ARG A 109 -9.82 -8.14 2.20
N PRO A 110 -9.59 -9.44 1.90
CA PRO A 110 -9.34 -9.83 0.53
C PRO A 110 -10.53 -9.33 -0.30
N LEU A 111 -10.25 -8.51 -1.31
CA LEU A 111 -11.26 -8.18 -2.31
C LEU A 111 -11.84 -9.52 -2.79
N PRO A 112 -13.17 -9.72 -2.75
CA PRO A 112 -13.73 -10.94 -3.28
C PRO A 112 -13.22 -11.10 -4.71
N ARG A 113 -12.63 -12.26 -5.01
CA ARG A 113 -12.30 -12.67 -6.39
C ARG A 113 -13.60 -12.61 -7.19
N GLY A 114 -13.83 -11.50 -7.88
CA GLY A 114 -15.11 -11.20 -8.53
C GLY A 114 -15.34 -9.72 -8.84
N LEU A 115 -14.56 -8.81 -8.25
CA LEU A 115 -14.66 -7.36 -8.52
C LEU A 115 -13.76 -6.83 -9.65
N LEU A 116 -13.16 -7.71 -10.45
CA LEU A 116 -12.48 -7.32 -11.68
C LEU A 116 -13.29 -7.82 -12.88
N TYR A 117 -13.96 -6.87 -13.54
CA TYR A 117 -14.51 -6.95 -14.89
C TYR A 117 -15.72 -7.90 -15.08
N GLU A 118 -16.93 -7.37 -14.91
CA GLU A 118 -18.16 -7.86 -15.56
C GLU A 118 -18.86 -6.63 -16.15
N SER A 119 -18.25 -6.01 -17.17
CA SER A 119 -18.95 -5.13 -18.12
C SER A 119 -18.04 -4.72 -19.28
N PHE A 120 -17.82 -5.64 -20.22
CA PHE A 120 -17.68 -5.27 -21.63
C PHE A 120 -18.23 -6.39 -22.52
N THR A 121 -19.51 -6.68 -22.37
CA THR A 121 -20.29 -7.21 -23.49
C THR A 121 -20.65 -6.05 -24.40
N ASP A 122 -19.66 -5.50 -25.11
CA ASP A 122 -19.98 -4.71 -26.30
C ASP A 122 -20.05 -5.66 -27.49
N GLY A 123 -21.28 -5.80 -27.99
CA GLY A 123 -21.59 -6.63 -29.12
C GLY A 123 -20.87 -6.13 -30.37
N ARG A 124 -20.16 -7.03 -31.04
CA ARG A 124 -20.00 -6.96 -32.49
C ARG A 124 -20.39 -8.28 -33.12
N THR A 125 -21.66 -8.33 -33.53
CA THR A 125 -22.14 -9.02 -34.73
C THR A 125 -21.19 -8.78 -35.91
N ARG A 126 -20.91 -9.84 -36.69
CA ARG A 126 -20.70 -9.92 -38.15
C ARG A 126 -19.84 -11.15 -38.47
N VAL A 127 -20.09 -12.00 -39.47
CA VAL A 127 -21.13 -12.21 -40.50
C VAL A 127 -21.20 -13.72 -40.69
#